data_AF-A0A353N2H0-F1
#
_entry.id   AF-A0A353N2H0-F1
#
_cell.length_a   1.000
_cell.length_b   1.000
_cell.length_c   1.000
_cell.angle_alpha   90.00
_cell.angle_beta   90.00
_cell.angle_gamma   90.00
#
_symmetry.space_group_name_H-M   'P 1'
#
loop_
_entity.id
_entity.type
_entity.pdbx_description
1 polymer ?
#
loop_
_entity_poly.entity_id
_entity_poly.type
_entity_poly.pdbx_seq_one_letter_code
_entity_poly.pdbx_strand_id
1 'polypeptide(L)' 'MSVTRLALWFAVIYGAFCGGIYLLQDRMIYQPWSDITATPSRVGLPFESVSFEASDGVPLHGWFIPAEKGS' A
#
# COMPACT_ATOMS: atom_id res chain seq x y z
N MET A 1 -44.15 -3.66 -13.28
CA MET A 1 -42.74 -3.52 -13.71
C MET A 1 -42.14 -4.92 -13.73
N SER A 2 -41.74 -5.45 -14.89
CA SER A 2 -41.36 -6.87 -15.02
C SER A 2 -40.05 -7.18 -14.31
N VAL A 3 -40.01 -8.26 -13.52
CA VAL A 3 -38.82 -8.79 -12.81
C VAL A 3 -37.62 -8.96 -13.75
N THR A 4 -37.87 -9.30 -15.02
CA THR A 4 -36.83 -9.43 -16.05
C THR A 4 -36.06 -8.14 -16.28
N ARG A 5 -36.73 -6.99 -16.26
CA ARG A 5 -36.08 -5.68 -16.42
C ARG A 5 -35.21 -5.37 -15.21
N LEU A 6 -35.68 -5.70 -14.02
CA LEU A 6 -34.93 -5.51 -12.78
C LEU A 6 -33.65 -6.35 -12.77
N ALA A 7 -33.74 -7.62 -13.15
CA ALA A 7 -32.58 -8.52 -13.24
C ALA A 7 -31.55 -8.04 -14.26
N LEU A 8 -31.98 -7.55 -15.43
CA LEU A 8 -31.08 -6.99 -16.45
C LEU A 8 -30.35 -5.74 -15.92
N TRP A 9 -31.06 -4.85 -15.22
CA TRP A 9 -30.43 -3.69 -14.61
C TRP A 9 -29.37 -4.07 -13.57
N PHE A 10 -29.66 -5.06 -12.71
CA PHE A 10 -28.66 -5.55 -11.75
C PHE A 10 -27.43 -6.14 -12.44
N ALA A 11 -27.62 -6.93 -13.50
CA ALA A 11 -26.50 -7.50 -14.25
C ALA A 11 -25.63 -6.41 -14.90
N VAL A 12 -26.25 -5.37 -15.49
CA VAL A 12 -25.52 -4.25 -16.10
C VAL A 12 -24.77 -3.44 -15.04
N ILE A 13 -25.41 -3.13 -13.91
CA ILE A 13 -24.77 -2.39 -12.81
C ILE A 13 -23.58 -3.18 -12.26
N TYR A 14 -23.76 -4.47 -12.01
CA TYR A 14 -22.70 -5.33 -11.50
C TYR A 14 -21.53 -5.44 -12.50
N GLY A 15 -21.83 -5.62 -13.79
CA GLY A 15 -20.82 -5.64 -14.85
C GLY A 15 -20.04 -4.33 -14.93
N ALA A 16 -20.72 -3.18 -14.88
CA ALA A 16 -20.08 -1.87 -14.86
C ALA A 16 -19.21 -1.67 -13.61
N PHE A 17 -19.67 -2.15 -12.44
CA PHE A 17 -18.91 -2.11 -11.19
C PHE A 17 -17.63 -2.95 -11.28
N CYS A 18 -17.73 -4.21 -11.73
CA CYS A 18 -16.56 -5.07 -11.93
C CYS A 18 -15.60 -4.51 -12.98
N GLY A 19 -16.13 -3.98 -14.09
CA GLY A 19 -15.32 -3.32 -15.12
C GLY A 19 -14.59 -2.09 -14.58
N GLY A 20 -15.24 -1.28 -13.75
CA GLY A 20 -14.63 -0.16 -13.06
C GLY A 20 -13.48 -0.58 -12.14
N ILE A 21 -13.69 -1.62 -11.32
CA ILE A 21 -12.63 -2.18 -10.46
C ILE A 21 -11.45 -2.69 -11.30
N TYR A 22 -11.72 -3.43 -12.38
CA TYR A 22 -10.67 -3.95 -13.25
C TYR A 22 -9.81 -2.84 -13.85
N LEU A 23 -10.43 -1.75 -14.32
CA LEU A 23 -9.69 -0.61 -14.88
C LEU A 23 -8.93 0.19 -13.83
N LEU A 24 -9.37 0.18 -12.57
CA LEU A 24 -8.74 0.92 -11.48
C LEU A 24 -7.74 0.07 -10.67
N GLN A 25 -7.62 -1.23 -10.94
CA GLN A 25 -6.82 -2.15 -10.12
C GLN A 25 -5.37 -1.69 -9.90
N ASP A 26 -4.72 -1.13 -10.92
CA ASP A 26 -3.33 -0.64 -10.85
C ASP A 26 -3.17 0.54 -9.88
N ARG A 27 -4.26 1.27 -9.60
CA ARG A 27 -4.30 2.38 -8.64
C ARG A 27 -4.78 1.96 -7.25
N MET A 28 -5.21 0.70 -7.10
CA MET A 28 -5.63 0.14 -5.81
C MET A 28 -4.47 -0.51 -5.04
N ILE A 29 -3.31 -0.68 -5.67
CA ILE A 29 -2.07 -1.11 -5.01
C ILE A 29 -1.30 0.07 -4.42
N TYR A 30 -0.46 -0.21 -3.43
CA TYR A 30 0.42 0.78 -2.83
C TYR A 30 1.31 1.43 -3.89
N GLN A 31 1.21 2.75 -4.01
CA GLN A 31 2.09 3.55 -4.84
C GLN A 31 3.24 4.06 -3.96
N PRO A 32 4.50 3.66 -4.22
CA PRO A 32 5.62 4.14 -3.42
C PRO A 32 5.73 5.66 -3.57
N TRP A 33 5.59 6.38 -2.45
CA TRP A 33 5.82 7.81 -2.39
C TRP A 33 7.26 8.06 -1.96
N SER A 34 7.94 9.03 -2.56
CA SER A 34 9.36 9.34 -2.29
C SER A 34 9.60 10.05 -0.95
N ASP A 35 8.54 10.42 -0.26
CA ASP A 35 8.57 11.29 0.91
C ASP A 35 8.30 10.48 2.17
N ILE A 36 9.19 10.63 3.14
CA ILE A 36 9.16 9.88 4.38
C ILE A 36 8.33 10.68 5.38
N THR A 37 7.03 10.36 5.44
CA THR A 37 6.05 11.13 6.24
C THR A 37 6.03 10.79 7.74
N ALA A 38 6.75 9.74 8.16
CA ALA A 38 6.85 9.34 9.56
C ALA A 38 8.19 8.66 9.85
N THR A 39 8.78 9.00 11.00
CA THR A 39 9.98 8.35 11.57
C THR A 39 9.60 7.51 12.79
N PRO A 40 10.42 6.52 13.19
CA PRO A 40 10.17 5.72 14.40
C PRO A 40 10.04 6.56 15.69
N SER A 41 10.69 7.74 15.74
CA SER A 41 10.51 8.69 16.86
C SER A 41 9.07 9.15 17.07
N ARG A 42 8.21 9.10 16.03
CA ARG A 42 6.77 9.44 16.15
C ARG A 42 6.03 8.51 17.12
N VAL A 43 6.51 7.29 17.29
CA VAL A 43 5.99 6.31 18.25
C VAL A 43 6.92 6.11 19.46
N GLY A 44 7.88 7.03 19.66
CA GLY A 44 8.81 7.01 20.81
C GLY A 44 9.94 5.99 20.70
N LEU A 45 10.16 5.39 19.53
CA LEU A 45 11.24 4.41 19.34
C LEU A 45 12.57 5.13 19.05
N PRO A 46 13.66 4.82 19.79
CA PRO A 46 15.00 5.25 19.40
C PRO A 46 15.39 4.54 18.10
N PHE A 47 16.02 5.27 17.19
CA PHE A 47 16.47 4.71 15.92
C PHE A 47 17.70 5.44 15.40
N GLU A 48 18.46 4.76 14.56
CA GLU A 48 19.58 5.31 13.80
C GLU A 48 19.26 5.25 12.30
N SER A 49 19.50 6.34 11.56
CA SER A 49 19.33 6.36 10.11
C SER A 49 20.51 5.65 9.47
N VAL A 50 20.25 4.60 8.69
CA VAL A 50 21.28 3.80 8.02
C VAL A 50 21.13 3.86 6.51
N SER A 51 22.26 3.84 5.80
CA SER A 51 22.32 3.77 4.35
C SER A 51 23.37 2.73 3.96
N PHE A 52 23.01 1.79 3.10
CA PHE A 52 23.90 0.70 2.68
C PHE A 52 23.55 0.24 1.26
N GLU A 53 24.50 -0.41 0.59
CA GLU A 53 24.26 -1.00 -0.73
C GLU A 53 23.75 -2.43 -0.58
N ALA A 54 22.69 -2.75 -1.31
CA ALA A 54 22.24 -4.11 -1.50
C ALA A 54 23.23 -4.91 -2.36
N SER A 55 23.11 -6.24 -2.37
CA SER A 55 24.01 -7.12 -3.13
C SER A 55 23.96 -6.90 -4.64
N ASP A 56 22.91 -6.27 -5.15
CA ASP A 56 22.71 -5.88 -6.55
C ASP A 56 23.19 -4.44 -6.84
N GLY A 57 23.80 -3.75 -5.86
CA GLY A 57 24.31 -2.38 -5.98
C GLY A 57 23.25 -1.30 -5.82
N VAL A 58 22.01 -1.63 -5.45
CA VAL A 58 20.97 -0.62 -5.18
C VAL A 58 21.22 0.04 -3.81
N PRO A 59 21.30 1.39 -3.73
CA PRO A 59 21.41 2.08 -2.46
C PRO A 59 20.09 2.00 -1.69
N LEU A 60 20.15 1.46 -0.48
CA LEU A 60 19.00 1.35 0.42
C LEU A 60 19.18 2.32 1.60
N HIS A 61 18.07 2.96 1.98
CA HIS A 61 17.98 3.80 3.16
C HIS A 61 16.93 3.23 4.10
N GLY A 62 17.20 3.27 5.41
CA GLY A 62 16.27 2.76 6.42
C GLY A 62 16.63 3.19 7.82
N TRP A 63 15.93 2.61 8.79
CA TRP A 63 16.17 2.85 10.22
C TRP A 63 16.58 1.57 10.93
N PHE A 64 17.68 1.65 11.67
CA PHE A 64 18.06 0.64 12.63
C PHE A 64 17.44 0.96 13.99
N ILE A 65 16.61 0.05 14.50
CA ILE A 65 15.96 0.17 15.82
C ILE A 65 16.64 -0.85 16.74
N PRO A 66 17.45 -0.41 17.73
CA PRO A 66 18.12 -1.32 18.64
C PRO A 66 17.09 -2.03 19.51
N ALA A 67 17.23 -3.36 19.65
CA ALA A 67 16.46 -4.11 20.64
C ALA A 67 16.87 -3.66 22.04
N GLU A 68 15.90 -3.52 22.94
CA GLU A 68 16.19 -3.34 24.36
C GLU A 68 16.96 -4.58 24.83
N LYS A 69 18.11 -4.37 25.47
CA LYS A 69 18.91 -5.47 26.03
C LYS A 69 18.03 -6.14 27.09
N GLY A 70 17.53 -7.34 26.80
CA GLY A 70 16.85 -8.17 27.80
C GLY A 70 17.78 -8.31 28.99
N SER A 71 17.36 -7.77 30.13
CA SER A 71 18.04 -7.85 31.42
C SER A 71 18.14 -9.29 31.90
#